data_AF-A0A7K1AB13-F1
#
_entry.id   AF-A0A7K1AB13-F1
#
_cell.length_a   1.000
_cell.length_b   1.000
_cell.length_c   1.000
_cell.angle_alpha   90.00
_cell.angle_beta   90.00
_cell.angle_gamma   90.00
#
_symmetry.space_group_name_H-M   'P 1'
#
loop_
_entity.id
_entity.type
_entity.pdbx_description
1 polymer ?
#
loop_
_entity_poly.entity_id
_entity_poly.type
_entity_poly.pdbx_seq_one_letter_code
_entity_poly.pdbx_strand_id
1 'polypeptide(L)'
;MSMLPPGEDRKRFSILRIIVAIFVVFFVGHLLDLQVVNAPAIKEASKSKREITRVISAARGSILDKDSKVLAKSIFRYDVNVAPIKVAPVERQVNGATVTMTVEQLATRIAAILGKTESEVLKQMSGKGVY
;
A
#
# COMPACT_ATOMS: atom_id res chain seq x y z
N MET A 1 44.18 -23.88 18.81
CA MET A 1 45.25 -24.73 18.27
C MET A 1 44.60 -25.81 17.41
N SER A 2 44.80 -25.76 16.09
CA SER A 2 44.22 -26.75 15.16
C SER A 2 44.89 -28.10 15.40
N MET A 3 44.11 -29.12 15.76
CA MET A 3 44.60 -30.47 16.12
C MET A 3 44.62 -31.42 14.91
N LEU A 4 44.96 -30.93 13.72
CA LEU A 4 45.02 -31.73 12.49
C LEU A 4 46.36 -31.49 11.75
N PRO A 5 46.91 -32.51 11.07
CA PRO A 5 48.20 -32.40 10.40
C PRO A 5 48.19 -31.28 9.33
N PRO A 6 49.27 -30.49 9.21
CA PRO A 6 49.30 -29.21 8.48
C PRO A 6 48.98 -29.28 6.97
N GLY A 7 48.89 -30.49 6.41
CA GLY A 7 48.51 -30.73 5.01
C GLY A 7 47.01 -30.92 4.76
N GLU A 8 46.20 -31.32 5.75
CA GLU A 8 44.76 -31.56 5.57
C GLU A 8 43.93 -30.29 5.73
N ASP A 9 44.29 -29.41 6.65
CA ASP A 9 43.59 -28.14 6.89
C ASP A 9 43.62 -27.25 5.64
N ARG A 10 44.79 -27.13 4.99
CA ARG A 10 44.94 -26.36 3.74
C ARG A 10 44.09 -26.93 2.59
N LYS A 11 43.99 -28.26 2.49
CA LYS A 11 43.15 -28.92 1.47
C LYS A 11 41.66 -28.67 1.71
N ARG A 12 41.21 -28.75 2.97
CA ARG A 12 39.80 -28.46 3.35
C ARG A 12 39.41 -27.01 3.07
N PHE A 13 40.27 -26.05 3.42
CA PHE A 13 40.04 -24.63 3.09
C PHE A 13 40.07 -24.36 1.57
N SER A 14 40.93 -25.04 0.81
CA SER A 14 40.95 -24.92 -0.65
C SER A 14 39.69 -25.47 -1.29
N ILE A 15 39.18 -26.62 -0.81
CA ILE A 15 37.91 -27.20 -1.27
C ILE A 15 36.76 -26.25 -0.96
N LEU A 16 36.70 -25.70 0.27
CA LEU A 16 35.67 -24.72 0.65
C LEU A 16 35.71 -23.48 -0.26
N ARG A 17 36.90 -22.95 -0.57
CA ARG A 17 37.05 -21.81 -1.49
C ARG A 17 36.56 -22.12 -2.89
N ILE A 18 36.83 -23.31 -3.41
CA ILE A 18 36.36 -23.74 -4.73
C ILE A 18 34.83 -23.83 -4.74
N ILE A 19 34.23 -24.42 -3.71
CA ILE A 19 32.77 -24.51 -3.58
C ILE A 19 32.17 -23.11 -3.55
N VAL A 20 32.69 -22.20 -2.73
CA VAL A 20 32.23 -20.81 -2.67
C VAL A 20 32.38 -20.11 -4.02
N ALA A 21 33.51 -20.29 -4.71
CA ALA A 21 33.73 -19.70 -6.03
C ALA A 21 32.71 -20.20 -7.06
N ILE A 22 32.36 -21.48 -7.04
CA ILE A 22 31.31 -22.05 -7.91
C ILE A 22 29.95 -21.39 -7.62
N PHE A 23 29.59 -21.24 -6.34
CA PHE A 23 28.35 -20.54 -5.98
C PHE A 23 28.35 -19.09 -6.47
N VAL A 24 29.47 -18.37 -6.32
CA VAL A 24 29.59 -16.99 -6.81
C VAL A 24 29.39 -16.93 -8.32
N VAL A 25 30.04 -17.81 -9.09
CA VAL A 25 29.87 -17.87 -10.55
C VAL A 25 28.42 -18.20 -10.92
N PHE A 26 27.78 -19.13 -10.21
CA PHE A 26 26.37 -19.45 -10.41
C PHE A 26 25.45 -18.24 -10.17
N PHE A 27 25.65 -17.51 -9.06
CA PHE A 27 24.88 -16.30 -8.77
C PHE A 27 25.12 -15.20 -9.81
N VAL A 28 26.35 -15.01 -10.28
CA VAL A 28 26.66 -14.04 -11.35
C VAL A 28 25.97 -14.42 -12.66
N GLY A 29 26.02 -15.70 -13.05
CA GLY A 29 25.30 -16.19 -14.23
C GLY A 29 23.79 -15.99 -14.12
N HIS A 30 23.22 -16.29 -12.95
CA HIS A 30 21.80 -16.07 -12.69
C HIS A 30 21.41 -14.58 -12.73
N LEU A 31 22.28 -13.70 -12.23
CA LEU A 31 22.06 -12.25 -12.34
C LEU A 31 22.07 -11.78 -13.79
N LEU A 32 23.00 -12.28 -14.62
CA LEU A 32 23.05 -11.95 -16.05
C LEU A 32 21.82 -12.48 -16.79
N ASP A 33 21.34 -13.68 -16.45
CA ASP A 33 20.10 -14.22 -17.01
C ASP A 33 18.90 -13.30 -16.71
N LEU A 34 18.73 -12.89 -15.44
CA LEU A 34 17.65 -11.98 -15.04
C LEU A 34 17.78 -10.58 -15.65
N GLN A 35 19.00 -10.06 -15.83
CA GLN A 35 19.26 -8.68 -16.24
C GLN A 35 19.48 -8.48 -17.75
N VAL A 36 19.88 -9.51 -18.49
CA VAL A 36 20.20 -9.41 -19.92
C VAL A 36 19.19 -10.20 -20.74
N VAL A 37 18.95 -11.47 -20.38
CA VAL A 37 18.08 -12.38 -21.14
C VAL A 37 16.61 -12.11 -20.82
N ASN A 38 16.27 -12.10 -19.52
CA ASN A 38 14.89 -11.98 -19.04
C ASN A 38 14.47 -10.53 -18.71
N ALA A 39 15.38 -9.57 -18.83
CA ALA A 39 15.08 -8.15 -18.61
C ALA A 39 13.87 -7.61 -19.40
N PRO A 40 13.68 -7.91 -20.71
CA PRO A 40 12.50 -7.39 -21.42
C PRO A 40 11.19 -7.93 -20.82
N ALA A 41 11.12 -9.22 -20.51
CA ALA A 41 9.94 -9.85 -19.92
C ALA A 41 9.62 -9.30 -18.51
N ILE A 42 10.65 -9.10 -17.67
CA ILE A 42 10.49 -8.53 -16.32
C ILE A 42 10.05 -7.05 -16.39
N LYS A 43 10.56 -6.29 -17.37
CA LYS A 43 10.15 -4.90 -17.58
C LYS A 43 8.70 -4.79 -18.05
N GLU A 44 8.27 -5.66 -18.95
CA GLU A 44 6.87 -5.71 -19.42
C GLU A 44 5.90 -6.10 -18.29
N ALA A 45 6.24 -7.14 -17.51
CA ALA A 45 5.46 -7.53 -16.34
C ALA A 45 5.41 -6.42 -15.27
N SER A 46 6.52 -5.69 -15.10
CA SER A 46 6.57 -4.53 -14.20
C SER A 46 5.74 -3.36 -14.70
N LYS A 47 5.70 -3.13 -16.01
CA LYS A 47 4.88 -2.08 -16.63
C LYS A 47 3.40 -2.36 -16.40
N SER A 48 2.93 -3.58 -16.66
CA SER A 48 1.56 -4.03 -16.36
C SER A 48 1.17 -3.85 -14.88
N LYS A 49 2.09 -4.11 -13.94
CA LYS A 49 1.83 -3.94 -12.50
C LYS A 49 1.91 -2.51 -11.99
N ARG A 50 2.58 -1.60 -12.73
CA ARG A 50 2.77 -0.20 -12.33
C ARG A 50 1.85 0.76 -13.08
N GLU A 51 1.42 0.40 -14.27
CA GLU A 51 0.60 1.23 -15.13
C GLU A 51 -0.88 0.96 -14.86
N ILE A 52 -1.40 1.57 -13.79
CA ILE A 52 -2.84 1.64 -13.60
C ILE A 52 -3.36 2.73 -14.53
N THR A 53 -3.87 2.32 -15.68
CA THR A 53 -4.58 3.25 -16.58
C THR A 53 -5.83 3.75 -15.87
N ARG A 54 -5.88 5.04 -15.59
CA ARG A 54 -7.06 5.70 -15.03
C ARG A 54 -7.69 6.57 -16.11
N VAL A 55 -8.90 6.23 -16.50
CA VAL A 55 -9.69 7.09 -17.39
C VAL A 55 -10.10 8.32 -16.59
N ILE A 56 -9.61 9.49 -16.98
CA ILE A 56 -10.06 10.76 -16.40
C ILE A 56 -11.33 11.15 -17.16
N SER A 57 -12.47 11.04 -16.48
CA SER A 57 -13.74 11.48 -17.06
C SER A 57 -13.74 12.99 -17.23
N ALA A 58 -14.09 13.47 -18.42
CA ALA A 58 -14.23 14.89 -18.68
C ALA A 58 -15.41 15.47 -17.89
N ALA A 59 -15.22 16.63 -17.26
CA ALA A 59 -16.30 17.33 -16.57
C ALA A 59 -17.36 17.81 -17.59
N ARG A 60 -18.63 17.55 -17.31
CA ARG A 60 -19.74 18.09 -18.12
C ARG A 60 -19.80 19.61 -17.94
N GLY A 61 -20.02 20.32 -19.05
CA GLY A 61 -20.23 21.77 -19.05
C GLY A 61 -21.45 22.18 -18.21
N SER A 62 -21.43 23.40 -17.69
CA SER A 62 -22.57 23.98 -16.97
C SER A 62 -23.61 24.50 -17.97
N ILE A 63 -24.89 24.32 -17.66
CA ILE A 63 -26.01 24.87 -18.43
C ILE A 63 -26.36 26.23 -17.83
N LEU A 64 -26.34 27.28 -18.66
CA LEU A 64 -26.66 28.65 -18.26
C LEU A 64 -27.97 29.11 -18.91
N ASP A 65 -28.71 29.97 -18.21
CA ASP A 65 -29.84 30.71 -18.76
C ASP A 65 -29.37 31.88 -19.63
N LYS A 66 -30.27 32.55 -20.35
CA LYS A 66 -30.01 33.72 -21.20
C LYS A 66 -29.27 34.86 -20.47
N ASP A 67 -29.49 34.99 -19.16
CA ASP A 67 -28.84 35.99 -18.31
C ASP A 67 -27.54 35.45 -17.66
N SER A 68 -26.97 34.37 -18.20
CA SER A 68 -25.78 33.68 -17.68
C SER A 68 -25.92 33.10 -16.27
N LYS A 69 -27.15 32.83 -15.82
CA LYS A 69 -27.42 32.18 -14.52
C LYS A 69 -27.28 30.65 -14.65
N VAL A 70 -26.50 30.02 -13.76
CA VAL A 70 -26.29 28.56 -13.79
C VAL A 70 -27.58 27.82 -13.39
N LEU A 71 -28.06 26.96 -14.29
CA LEU A 71 -29.21 26.07 -14.06
C LEU A 71 -28.76 24.67 -13.64
N ALA A 72 -27.67 24.17 -14.22
CA ALA A 72 -27.10 22.88 -13.86
C ALA A 72 -25.58 22.91 -13.98
N LYS A 73 -24.88 22.31 -13.01
CA LYS A 73 -23.43 22.11 -13.05
C LYS A 73 -23.05 20.77 -12.44
N SER A 74 -21.98 20.17 -12.95
CA SER A 74 -21.35 19.00 -12.32
C SER A 74 -20.35 19.46 -11.27
N ILE A 75 -20.41 18.87 -10.09
CA ILE A 75 -19.45 19.09 -9.01
C ILE A 75 -18.86 17.75 -8.57
N PHE A 76 -17.59 17.76 -8.19
CA PHE A 76 -16.98 16.59 -7.57
C PHE A 76 -17.60 16.38 -6.19
N ARG A 77 -18.02 15.14 -5.93
CA ARG A 77 -18.49 14.70 -4.62
C ARG A 77 -17.51 13.67 -4.11
N TYR A 78 -17.12 13.82 -2.85
CA TYR A 78 -16.27 12.86 -2.16
C TYR A 78 -17.15 12.04 -1.23
N ASP A 79 -16.99 10.72 -1.27
CA ASP A 79 -17.53 9.81 -0.30
C ASP A 79 -16.44 9.39 0.70
N VAL A 80 -16.88 8.86 1.83
CA VAL A 80 -15.99 8.32 2.86
C VAL A 80 -16.41 6.87 3.07
N ASN A 81 -15.47 5.96 2.86
CA ASN A 81 -15.66 4.54 3.09
C ASN A 81 -14.99 4.14 4.42
N VAL A 82 -15.66 3.29 5.17
CA VAL A 82 -15.14 2.76 6.43
C VAL A 82 -14.80 1.29 6.24
N ALA A 83 -13.66 0.86 6.78
CA ALA A 83 -13.28 -0.55 6.83
C ALA A 83 -13.61 -1.08 8.24
N PRO A 84 -14.71 -1.84 8.43
CA PRO A 84 -15.15 -2.29 9.76
C PRO A 84 -14.08 -3.02 10.56
N ILE A 85 -13.20 -3.78 9.90
CA ILE A 85 -12.12 -4.52 10.57
C ILE A 85 -11.08 -3.60 11.25
N LYS A 86 -10.96 -2.35 10.80
CA LYS A 86 -10.01 -1.36 11.33
C LYS A 86 -10.66 -0.37 12.29
N VAL A 87 -11.94 -0.55 12.64
CA VAL A 87 -12.63 0.31 13.58
C VAL A 87 -12.18 -0.06 14.99
N ALA A 88 -11.40 0.84 15.61
CA ALA A 88 -10.89 0.69 16.96
C ALA A 88 -10.86 2.06 17.67
N PRO A 89 -10.78 2.09 19.02
CA PRO A 89 -10.53 3.32 19.76
C PRO A 89 -9.25 3.99 19.26
N VAL A 90 -9.26 5.32 19.19
CA VAL A 90 -8.12 6.11 18.69
C VAL A 90 -7.57 6.97 19.82
N GLU A 91 -6.26 6.93 20.00
CA GLU A 91 -5.57 7.84 20.90
C GLU A 91 -5.39 9.20 20.23
N ARG A 92 -5.81 10.27 20.92
CA ARG A 92 -5.65 11.64 20.46
C ARG A 92 -4.90 12.45 21.51
N GLN A 93 -3.87 13.16 21.07
CA GLN A 93 -3.24 14.22 21.85
C GLN A 93 -4.14 15.46 21.87
N VAL A 94 -4.63 15.85 23.05
CA VAL A 94 -5.36 17.11 23.26
C VAL A 94 -4.62 17.87 24.36
N ASN A 95 -4.10 19.05 24.02
CA ASN A 95 -3.37 19.93 24.96
C ASN A 95 -2.21 19.23 25.72
N GLY A 96 -1.49 18.32 25.05
CA GLY A 96 -0.34 17.60 25.64
C GLY A 96 -0.70 16.37 26.46
N ALA A 97 -1.98 16.00 26.57
CA ALA A 97 -2.43 14.76 27.18
C ALA A 97 -2.98 13.79 26.13
N THR A 98 -2.60 12.51 26.23
CA THR A 98 -3.17 11.43 25.41
C THR A 98 -4.54 11.04 25.96
N VAL A 99 -5.58 11.25 25.17
CA VAL A 99 -6.95 10.85 25.48
C VAL A 99 -7.37 9.75 24.51
N THR A 100 -7.78 8.61 25.06
CA THR A 100 -8.37 7.52 24.27
C THR A 100 -9.81 7.88 23.93
N MET A 101 -10.10 8.04 22.64
CA MET A 101 -11.44 8.25 22.13
C MET A 101 -12.11 6.93 21.80
N THR A 102 -13.30 6.69 22.35
CA THR A 102 -14.08 5.49 22.03
C THR A 102 -14.69 5.58 20.64
N VAL A 103 -15.05 4.42 20.07
CA VAL A 103 -15.67 4.33 18.74
C VAL A 103 -17.00 5.09 18.68
N GLU A 104 -17.78 5.06 19.76
CA GLU A 104 -19.07 5.78 19.88
C GLU A 104 -18.85 7.30 19.80
N GLN A 105 -17.91 7.85 20.57
CA GLN A 105 -17.57 9.27 20.52
C GLN A 105 -17.08 9.73 19.14
N LEU A 106 -16.35 8.86 18.44
CA LEU A 106 -15.93 9.11 17.07
C LEU A 106 -17.11 9.06 16.10
N ALA A 107 -18.02 8.09 16.27
CA ALA A 107 -19.23 7.97 15.46
C ALA A 107 -20.14 9.19 15.62
N THR A 108 -20.34 9.71 16.84
CA THR A 108 -21.12 10.94 17.08
C THR A 108 -20.51 12.14 16.34
N ARG A 109 -19.17 12.28 16.35
CA ARG A 109 -18.49 13.38 15.65
C ARG A 109 -18.57 13.25 14.13
N ILE A 110 -18.40 12.04 13.61
CA ILE A 110 -18.53 11.77 12.18
C ILE A 110 -19.98 12.01 11.74
N ALA A 111 -20.96 11.60 12.54
CA ALA A 111 -22.37 11.85 12.30
C ALA A 111 -22.68 13.35 12.21
N ALA A 112 -22.12 14.17 13.12
CA ALA A 112 -22.27 15.63 13.09
C ALA A 112 -21.68 16.27 11.82
N ILE A 113 -20.53 15.79 11.35
CA ILE A 113 -19.90 16.30 10.11
C ILE A 113 -20.71 15.88 8.87
N LEU A 114 -21.23 14.65 8.85
CA LEU A 114 -21.97 14.09 7.72
C LEU A 114 -23.46 14.48 7.71
N GLY A 115 -23.96 15.14 8.75
CA GLY A 115 -25.39 15.44 8.92
C GLY A 115 -26.27 14.19 9.05
N LYS A 116 -25.70 13.09 9.59
CA LYS A 116 -26.39 11.81 9.79
C LYS A 116 -26.66 11.56 11.27
N THR A 117 -27.43 10.51 11.58
CA THR A 117 -27.59 10.05 12.96
C THR A 117 -26.43 9.15 13.38
N GLU A 118 -26.13 9.11 14.67
CA GLU A 118 -25.07 8.26 15.23
C GLU A 118 -25.33 6.77 14.96
N SER A 119 -26.59 6.33 15.12
CA SER A 119 -27.01 4.95 14.88
C SER A 119 -26.71 4.49 13.45
N GLU A 120 -26.91 5.36 12.47
CA GLU A 120 -26.59 5.06 11.07
C GLU A 120 -25.09 4.89 10.84
N VAL A 121 -24.27 5.74 11.46
CA VAL A 121 -22.80 5.66 11.33
C VAL A 121 -22.27 4.41 12.02
N LEU A 122 -22.75 4.10 13.23
CA LEU A 122 -22.37 2.87 13.94
C LEU A 122 -22.76 1.61 13.18
N LYS A 123 -23.94 1.59 12.58
CA LYS A 123 -24.38 0.49 11.71
C LYS A 123 -23.44 0.31 10.51
N GLN A 124 -23.02 1.40 9.87
CA GLN A 124 -22.06 1.34 8.76
C GLN A 124 -20.63 0.94 9.19
N MET A 125 -20.27 1.22 10.45
CA MET A 125 -18.99 0.81 11.05
C MET A 125 -18.99 -0.65 11.51
N SER A 126 -20.16 -1.25 11.72
CA SER A 126 -20.28 -2.64 12.12
C SER A 126 -20.13 -3.61 10.93
N GLY A 127 -19.25 -4.61 11.06
CA GLY A 127 -19.04 -5.63 10.03
C GLY A 127 -17.65 -6.26 10.05
N LYS A 128 -17.34 -7.06 9.02
CA LYS A 128 -16.02 -7.71 8.82
C LYS A 128 -15.37 -7.35 7.48
N GLY A 129 -15.89 -6.32 6.80
CA GLY A 129 -15.40 -5.90 5.49
C GLY A 129 -13.98 -5.34 5.54
N VAL A 130 -13.20 -5.65 4.51
CA VAL A 130 -11.88 -5.04 4.25
C VAL A 130 -11.99 -4.33 2.91
N TYR A 131 -11.77 -3.01 2.91
CA TYR A 131 -11.60 -2.19 1.70
C TYR A 131 -10.11 -1.92 1.48
#